data_AF-H3AFN8-F1
#
_entry.id   AF-H3AFN8-F1
#
_cell.length_a   1.000
_cell.length_b   1.000
_cell.length_c   1.000
_cell.angle_alpha   90.00
_cell.angle_beta   90.00
_cell.angle_gamma   90.00
#
_symmetry.space_group_name_H-M   'P 1'
#
loop_
_entity.id
_entity.type
_entity.pdbx_description
1 polymer ?
#
loop_
_entity_poly.entity_id
_entity_poly.type
_entity_poly.pdbx_seq_one_letter_code
_entity_poly.pdbx_strand_id
1 'polypeptide(L)'
;IGENEVAVLQRKYRILEGDKQAYEKETQEEIRKQRELIQQAEKERADLFAKLKGPGSKYNESEELKLSATLKLLIEKGDNVEAQIEEEKKKQIELEKEIRETIRKMDKERKAAGPSEDPSKKIRRLMGRVVEGRLDESGKFNMSLIMNSKLREEIETMRGDKRKFLQLFKKLKKEIQETRKKGEKVVNEANEAYHNREEAQARIVRVHEQQGKDVEQFKAEMKEIQRELEHAEKLKMFLKEKAKEREPDEQFLKAKAKKEAEEQERKIEQKIKLNKYEEAIEKINEEGQPSEIDAELFFTVFMEREDLNFALFNYVTEQTSDIENLQDEIAQLKTAIELFQDKDFTINQEQETIMKDLEAKQKDAVMAQNKIKTDIAKLEKILEQLKAVVNDLSKKVGVDTSGFAQLLNWNEGVTDYNILTYLGSIEQRTNEVLVAYAYTKYK
;
A
#
# COMPACT_ATOMS: atom_id res chain seq x y z
N ILE A 1 -45.44 -55.23 -35.37
CA ILE A 1 -44.90 -53.84 -35.30
C ILE A 1 -45.12 -53.21 -33.90
N GLY A 2 -45.94 -53.78 -32.98
CA GLY A 2 -46.39 -53.04 -31.79
C GLY A 2 -45.58 -53.07 -30.48
N GLU A 3 -44.60 -53.94 -30.24
CA GLU A 3 -43.99 -54.07 -28.89
C GLU A 3 -42.73 -53.22 -28.68
N ASN A 4 -41.83 -53.18 -29.68
CA ASN A 4 -40.60 -52.38 -29.58
C ASN A 4 -40.87 -50.86 -29.57
N GLU A 5 -41.89 -50.39 -30.30
CA GLU A 5 -42.27 -48.97 -30.29
C GLU A 5 -42.86 -48.55 -28.94
N VAL A 6 -43.64 -49.42 -28.29
CA VAL A 6 -44.20 -49.16 -26.96
C VAL A 6 -43.11 -49.08 -25.89
N ALA A 7 -42.10 -49.96 -25.93
CA ALA A 7 -40.98 -49.91 -25.00
C ALA A 7 -40.14 -48.63 -25.17
N VAL A 8 -39.93 -48.19 -26.43
CA VAL A 8 -39.22 -46.93 -26.72
C VAL A 8 -40.03 -45.72 -26.25
N LEU A 9 -41.35 -45.72 -26.43
CA LEU A 9 -42.23 -44.65 -25.95
C LEU A 9 -42.30 -44.59 -24.42
N GLN A 10 -42.37 -45.74 -23.73
CA GLN A 10 -42.32 -45.78 -22.26
C GLN A 10 -40.99 -45.26 -21.71
N ARG A 11 -39.87 -45.59 -22.37
CA ARG A 11 -38.56 -45.06 -21.99
C ARG A 11 -38.46 -43.56 -22.22
N LYS A 12 -38.97 -43.05 -23.36
CA LYS A 12 -39.06 -41.61 -23.64
C LYS A 12 -39.95 -40.89 -22.63
N TYR A 13 -41.09 -41.47 -22.28
CA TYR A 13 -42.00 -40.91 -21.27
C TYR A 13 -41.32 -40.79 -19.90
N ARG A 14 -40.60 -41.83 -19.48
CA ARG A 14 -39.85 -41.81 -18.21
C ARG A 14 -38.72 -40.77 -18.19
N ILE A 15 -38.03 -40.57 -19.32
CA ILE A 15 -36.99 -39.53 -19.46
C ILE A 15 -37.64 -38.15 -19.39
N LEU A 16 -38.71 -37.91 -20.16
CA LEU A 16 -39.46 -36.64 -20.15
C LEU A 16 -40.07 -36.34 -18.77
N GLU A 17 -40.52 -37.35 -18.04
CA GLU A 17 -41.04 -37.19 -16.69
C GLU A 17 -39.92 -36.86 -15.69
N GLY A 18 -38.73 -37.43 -15.86
CA GLY A 18 -37.53 -37.06 -15.12
C GLY A 18 -37.08 -35.61 -15.41
N ASP A 19 -37.04 -35.23 -16.68
CA ASP A 19 -36.67 -33.87 -17.11
C ASP A 19 -37.69 -32.84 -16.62
N LYS A 20 -38.98 -33.18 -16.63
CA LYS A 20 -40.04 -32.34 -16.07
C LYS A 20 -39.86 -32.14 -14.57
N GLN A 21 -39.54 -33.19 -13.81
CA GLN A 21 -39.30 -33.08 -12.37
C GLN A 21 -38.01 -32.31 -12.05
N ALA A 22 -36.97 -32.45 -12.87
CA ALA A 22 -35.74 -31.68 -12.73
C ALA A 22 -35.98 -30.19 -12.98
N TYR A 23 -36.70 -29.85 -14.06
CA TYR A 23 -37.09 -28.49 -14.38
C TYR A 23 -38.00 -27.87 -13.31
N GLU A 24 -38.93 -28.64 -12.76
CA GLU A 24 -39.81 -28.18 -11.68
C GLU A 24 -39.02 -27.88 -10.38
N LYS A 25 -37.98 -28.65 -10.07
CA LYS A 25 -37.08 -28.37 -8.94
C LYS A 25 -36.23 -27.13 -9.18
N GLU A 26 -35.64 -27.00 -10.36
CA GLU A 26 -34.80 -25.86 -10.73
C GLU A 26 -35.60 -24.55 -10.71
N THR A 27 -36.81 -24.56 -11.27
CA THR A 27 -37.72 -23.40 -11.23
C THR A 27 -38.16 -23.04 -9.82
N GLN A 28 -38.40 -24.02 -8.94
CA GLN A 28 -38.70 -23.76 -7.53
C GLN A 28 -37.50 -23.15 -6.78
N GLU A 29 -36.28 -23.62 -7.05
CA GLU A 29 -35.06 -23.02 -6.49
C GLU A 29 -34.83 -21.59 -6.98
N GLU A 30 -35.09 -21.31 -8.25
CA GLU A 30 -34.96 -19.98 -8.82
C GLU A 30 -36.00 -19.01 -8.25
N ILE A 31 -37.25 -19.44 -8.09
CA ILE A 31 -38.29 -18.68 -7.38
C ILE A 31 -37.88 -18.40 -5.92
N ARG A 32 -37.23 -19.35 -5.24
CA ARG A 32 -36.74 -19.16 -3.88
C ARG A 32 -35.67 -18.06 -3.82
N LYS A 33 -34.68 -18.10 -4.72
CA LYS A 33 -33.61 -17.09 -4.83
C LYS A 33 -34.20 -15.71 -5.15
N GLN A 34 -35.17 -15.63 -6.06
CA GLN A 34 -35.85 -14.38 -6.38
C GLN A 34 -36.59 -13.81 -5.17
N ARG A 35 -37.26 -14.64 -4.36
CA ARG A 35 -37.92 -14.18 -3.11
C ARG A 35 -36.93 -13.69 -2.07
N GLU A 36 -35.78 -14.35 -1.92
CA GLU A 36 -34.71 -13.91 -1.01
C GLU A 36 -34.16 -12.54 -1.42
N LEU A 37 -33.94 -12.32 -2.73
CA LEU A 37 -33.51 -11.02 -3.27
C LEU A 37 -34.54 -9.91 -3.04
N ILE A 38 -35.83 -10.18 -3.27
CA ILE A 38 -36.91 -9.22 -3.00
C ILE A 38 -36.91 -8.80 -1.53
N GLN A 39 -36.78 -9.76 -0.61
CA GLN A 39 -36.73 -9.46 0.83
C GLN A 39 -35.51 -8.61 1.21
N GLN A 40 -34.34 -8.86 0.60
CA GLN A 40 -33.15 -8.03 0.81
C GLN A 40 -33.38 -6.59 0.32
N ALA A 41 -33.91 -6.43 -0.89
CA ALA A 41 -34.23 -5.11 -1.44
C ALA A 41 -35.27 -4.35 -0.59
N GLU A 42 -36.27 -5.05 -0.04
CA GLU A 42 -37.26 -4.45 0.86
C GLU A 42 -36.65 -3.97 2.18
N LYS A 43 -35.70 -4.74 2.75
CA LYS A 43 -34.95 -4.33 3.95
C LYS A 43 -34.08 -3.11 3.68
N GLU A 44 -33.33 -3.10 2.57
CA GLU A 44 -32.51 -1.95 2.18
C GLU A 44 -33.36 -0.69 1.98
N ARG A 45 -34.53 -0.83 1.35
CA ARG A 45 -35.48 0.27 1.19
C ARG A 45 -35.95 0.81 2.55
N ALA A 46 -36.27 -0.08 3.50
CA ALA A 46 -36.68 0.32 4.85
C ALA A 46 -35.57 1.07 5.59
N ASP A 47 -34.32 0.60 5.49
CA ASP A 47 -33.15 1.22 6.12
C ASP A 47 -32.84 2.60 5.52
N LEU A 48 -32.90 2.73 4.19
CA LEU A 48 -32.74 4.02 3.51
C LEU A 48 -33.84 5.00 3.91
N PHE A 49 -35.09 4.54 4.00
CA PHE A 49 -36.20 5.37 4.41
C PHE A 49 -36.08 5.83 5.87
N ALA A 50 -35.57 4.97 6.76
CA ALA A 50 -35.28 5.32 8.16
C ALA A 50 -34.14 6.36 8.27
N LYS A 51 -33.08 6.23 7.45
CA LYS A 51 -32.00 7.23 7.37
C LYS A 51 -32.50 8.58 6.85
N LEU A 52 -33.40 8.57 5.87
CA LEU A 52 -33.96 9.79 5.29
C LEU A 52 -34.95 10.49 6.23
N LYS A 53 -35.77 9.73 6.98
CA LYS A 53 -36.61 10.25 8.07
C LYS A 53 -35.87 10.52 9.38
N GLY A 54 -34.56 10.31 9.40
CA GLY A 54 -33.73 10.56 10.57
C GLY A 54 -33.85 12.03 11.06
N PRO A 55 -33.47 12.30 12.31
CA PRO A 55 -33.70 13.59 12.97
C PRO A 55 -33.15 14.83 12.24
N GLY A 56 -32.22 14.65 11.30
CA GLY A 56 -31.74 15.73 10.42
C GLY A 56 -32.80 16.25 9.43
N SER A 57 -33.75 15.44 8.98
CA SER A 57 -34.75 15.86 7.99
C SER A 57 -35.75 16.87 8.57
N LYS A 58 -36.27 16.63 9.77
CA LYS A 58 -37.21 17.58 10.43
C LYS A 58 -36.51 18.86 10.90
N TYR A 59 -35.25 18.77 11.29
CA TYR A 59 -34.45 19.95 11.67
C TYR A 59 -34.16 20.83 10.44
N ASN A 60 -33.73 20.22 9.34
CA ASN A 60 -33.47 20.93 8.09
C ASN A 60 -34.75 21.54 7.49
N GLU A 61 -35.88 20.85 7.54
CA GLU A 61 -37.17 21.37 7.07
C GLU A 61 -37.61 22.62 7.88
N SER A 62 -37.31 22.65 9.18
CA SER A 62 -37.57 23.82 10.04
C SER A 62 -36.65 25.01 9.71
N GLU A 63 -35.36 24.76 9.45
CA GLU A 63 -34.43 25.81 9.03
C GLU A 63 -34.73 26.32 7.62
N GLU A 64 -35.11 25.45 6.68
CA GLU A 64 -35.53 25.84 5.32
C GLU A 64 -36.79 26.70 5.34
N LEU A 65 -37.78 26.37 6.18
CA LEU A 65 -38.97 27.20 6.34
C LEU A 65 -38.64 28.59 6.92
N LYS A 66 -37.71 28.65 7.89
CA LYS A 66 -37.23 29.92 8.45
C LYS A 66 -36.47 30.74 7.40
N LEU A 67 -35.60 30.09 6.63
CA LEU A 67 -34.85 30.73 5.54
C LEU A 67 -35.78 31.23 4.42
N SER A 68 -36.82 30.46 4.09
CA SER A 68 -37.84 30.88 3.13
C SER A 68 -38.61 32.11 3.60
N ALA A 69 -38.97 32.16 4.90
CA ALA A 69 -39.64 33.31 5.48
C ALA A 69 -38.75 34.57 5.49
N THR A 70 -37.45 34.42 5.83
CA THR A 70 -36.51 35.56 5.79
C THR A 70 -36.25 36.05 4.37
N LEU A 71 -36.17 35.15 3.39
CA LEU A 71 -36.03 35.51 1.98
C LEU A 71 -37.24 36.29 1.47
N LYS A 72 -38.47 35.87 1.81
CA LYS A 72 -39.68 36.63 1.45
C LYS A 72 -39.67 38.04 2.02
N LEU A 73 -39.33 38.19 3.30
CA LEU A 73 -39.22 39.51 3.94
C LEU A 73 -38.14 40.40 3.30
N LEU A 74 -37.03 39.81 2.85
CA LEU A 74 -35.97 40.54 2.16
C LEU A 74 -36.40 41.00 0.76
N ILE A 75 -37.16 40.17 0.04
CA ILE A 75 -37.72 40.54 -1.27
C ILE A 75 -38.71 41.70 -1.10
N GLU A 76 -39.65 41.61 -0.16
CA GLU A 76 -40.60 42.70 0.12
C GLU A 76 -39.89 44.02 0.50
N LYS A 77 -38.79 43.95 1.25
CA LYS A 77 -37.95 45.12 1.54
C LYS A 77 -37.25 45.65 0.29
N GLY A 78 -36.77 44.77 -0.59
CA GLY A 78 -36.19 45.13 -1.87
C GLY A 78 -37.18 45.88 -2.75
N ASP A 79 -38.38 45.34 -2.92
CA ASP A 79 -39.44 45.94 -3.72
C ASP A 79 -39.85 47.33 -3.19
N ASN A 80 -39.91 47.49 -1.86
CA ASN A 80 -40.22 48.79 -1.25
C ASN A 80 -39.11 49.83 -1.48
N VAL A 81 -37.84 49.44 -1.37
CA VAL A 81 -36.71 50.34 -1.66
C VAL A 81 -36.70 50.70 -3.14
N GLU A 82 -37.01 49.77 -4.04
CA GLU A 82 -37.10 50.04 -5.47
C GLU A 82 -38.24 51.00 -5.80
N ALA A 83 -39.39 50.86 -5.15
CA ALA A 83 -40.50 51.81 -5.24
C ALA A 83 -40.10 53.23 -4.76
N GLN A 84 -39.37 53.33 -3.64
CA GLN A 84 -38.85 54.61 -3.14
C GLN A 84 -37.84 55.25 -4.10
N ILE A 85 -36.95 54.45 -4.69
CA ILE A 85 -36.00 54.92 -5.70
C ILE A 85 -36.74 55.48 -6.93
N GLU A 86 -37.78 54.80 -7.40
CA GLU A 86 -38.57 55.28 -8.53
C GLU A 86 -39.35 56.57 -8.21
N GLU A 87 -39.84 56.72 -6.98
CA GLU A 87 -40.45 57.98 -6.53
C GLU A 87 -39.43 59.14 -6.52
N GLU A 88 -38.23 58.90 -5.96
CA GLU A 88 -37.16 59.91 -5.93
C GLU A 88 -36.65 60.26 -7.34
N LYS A 89 -36.55 59.29 -8.26
CA LYS A 89 -36.24 59.56 -9.66
C LYS A 89 -37.29 60.45 -10.32
N LYS A 90 -38.58 60.24 -10.04
CA LYS A 90 -39.65 61.11 -10.55
C LYS A 90 -39.51 62.53 -10.02
N LYS A 91 -39.27 62.69 -8.70
CA LYS A 91 -39.00 64.00 -8.09
C LYS A 91 -37.78 64.68 -8.71
N GLN A 92 -36.71 63.92 -8.98
CA GLN A 92 -35.52 64.44 -9.64
C GLN A 92 -35.84 64.95 -11.06
N ILE A 93 -36.63 64.21 -11.84
CA ILE A 93 -37.04 64.65 -13.19
C ILE A 93 -37.89 65.92 -13.12
N GLU A 94 -38.77 66.05 -12.13
CA GLU A 94 -39.58 67.26 -11.91
C GLU A 94 -38.70 68.45 -11.53
N LEU A 95 -37.80 68.30 -10.56
CA LEU A 95 -36.84 69.34 -10.19
C LEU A 95 -35.94 69.74 -11.37
N GLU A 96 -35.49 68.79 -12.20
CA GLU A 96 -34.73 69.10 -13.40
C GLU A 96 -35.55 69.88 -14.44
N LYS A 97 -36.86 69.65 -14.53
CA LYS A 97 -37.75 70.49 -15.37
C LYS A 97 -37.85 71.90 -14.78
N GLU A 98 -38.06 72.05 -13.49
CA GLU A 98 -38.12 73.35 -12.81
C GLU A 98 -36.79 74.12 -12.95
N ILE A 99 -35.66 73.45 -12.79
CA ILE A 99 -34.32 74.02 -13.01
C ILE A 99 -34.17 74.49 -14.47
N ARG A 100 -34.59 73.69 -15.45
CA ARG A 100 -34.54 74.11 -16.86
C ARG A 100 -35.43 75.31 -17.13
N GLU A 101 -36.59 75.40 -16.50
CA GLU A 101 -37.49 76.54 -16.65
C GLU A 101 -36.93 77.81 -15.99
N THR A 102 -36.35 77.69 -14.80
CA THR A 102 -35.70 78.81 -14.11
C THR A 102 -34.46 79.29 -14.88
N ILE A 103 -33.64 78.38 -15.41
CA ILE A 103 -32.52 78.74 -16.31
C ILE A 103 -33.04 79.47 -17.56
N ARG A 104 -34.12 78.98 -18.19
CA ARG A 104 -34.73 79.66 -19.34
C ARG A 104 -35.26 81.06 -19.00
N LYS A 105 -35.82 81.26 -17.81
CA LYS A 105 -36.24 82.58 -17.31
C LYS A 105 -35.03 83.49 -17.08
N MET A 106 -34.00 83.00 -16.40
CA MET A 106 -32.74 83.71 -16.19
C MET A 106 -32.04 84.09 -17.51
N ASP A 107 -32.04 83.22 -18.52
CA ASP A 107 -31.45 83.51 -19.83
C ASP A 107 -32.25 84.57 -20.60
N LYS A 108 -33.58 84.60 -20.45
CA LYS A 108 -34.42 85.68 -20.99
C LYS A 108 -34.12 87.01 -20.31
N GLU A 109 -33.96 87.02 -18.98
CA GLU A 109 -33.57 88.20 -18.20
C GLU A 109 -32.14 88.67 -18.55
N ARG A 110 -31.20 87.75 -18.73
CA ARG A 110 -29.82 88.05 -19.18
C ARG A 110 -29.76 88.59 -20.61
N LYS A 111 -30.66 88.15 -21.50
CA LYS A 111 -30.76 88.72 -22.86
C LYS A 111 -31.45 90.09 -22.88
N ALA A 112 -32.35 90.36 -21.93
CA ALA A 112 -32.96 91.68 -21.72
C ALA A 112 -31.97 92.69 -21.10
N ALA A 113 -31.04 92.21 -20.28
CA ALA A 113 -29.88 92.98 -19.82
C ALA A 113 -28.80 93.02 -20.93
N GLY A 114 -28.91 94.00 -21.84
CA GLY A 114 -27.96 94.18 -22.96
C GLY A 114 -26.48 94.22 -22.53
N PRO A 115 -25.54 93.89 -23.43
CA PRO A 115 -24.14 93.70 -23.06
C PRO A 115 -23.44 95.04 -22.91
N SER A 116 -23.16 95.44 -21.68
CA SER A 116 -22.04 96.33 -21.38
C SER A 116 -20.95 95.51 -20.69
N GLU A 117 -20.29 94.63 -21.44
CA GLU A 117 -19.15 93.87 -20.93
C GLU A 117 -17.83 94.51 -21.37
N ASP A 118 -17.27 95.24 -20.42
CA ASP A 118 -15.88 95.63 -20.33
C ASP A 118 -14.96 94.45 -20.72
N PRO A 119 -14.05 94.59 -21.71
CA PRO A 119 -13.15 93.53 -22.17
C PRO A 119 -12.32 92.89 -21.03
N SER A 120 -12.11 93.62 -19.93
CA SER A 120 -11.48 93.12 -18.71
C SER A 120 -12.26 91.97 -18.03
N LYS A 121 -13.59 91.96 -18.14
CA LYS A 121 -14.44 90.87 -17.60
C LYS A 121 -14.40 89.63 -18.48
N LYS A 122 -14.30 89.78 -19.81
CA LYS A 122 -14.18 88.66 -20.76
C LYS A 122 -12.87 87.91 -20.57
N ILE A 123 -11.77 88.64 -20.38
CA ILE A 123 -10.45 88.07 -20.09
C ILE A 123 -10.45 87.30 -18.76
N ARG A 124 -11.04 87.88 -17.69
CA ARG A 124 -11.19 87.18 -16.40
C ARG A 124 -11.99 85.88 -16.50
N ARG A 125 -13.06 85.84 -17.30
CA ARG A 125 -13.85 84.61 -17.52
C ARG A 125 -13.12 83.54 -18.32
N LEU A 126 -12.30 83.93 -19.29
CA LEU A 126 -11.47 82.99 -20.04
C LEU A 126 -10.37 82.42 -19.15
N MET A 127 -9.70 83.27 -18.35
CA MET A 127 -8.73 82.80 -17.34
C MET A 127 -9.40 81.88 -16.31
N GLY A 128 -10.59 82.22 -15.81
CA GLY A 128 -11.37 81.36 -14.91
C GLY A 128 -11.63 79.97 -15.49
N ARG A 129 -12.12 79.88 -16.74
CA ARG A 129 -12.34 78.59 -17.41
C ARG A 129 -11.08 77.77 -17.64
N VAL A 130 -9.95 78.43 -17.94
CA VAL A 130 -8.66 77.72 -18.09
C VAL A 130 -8.17 77.18 -16.74
N VAL A 131 -8.37 77.94 -15.65
CA VAL A 131 -8.02 77.49 -14.30
C VAL A 131 -8.96 76.37 -13.82
N GLU A 132 -10.26 76.47 -14.07
CA GLU A 132 -11.24 75.41 -13.81
C GLU A 132 -10.92 74.15 -14.61
N GLY A 133 -10.62 74.26 -15.91
CA GLY A 133 -10.23 73.11 -16.73
C GLY A 133 -8.95 72.43 -16.23
N ARG A 134 -7.95 73.20 -15.77
CA ARG A 134 -6.74 72.67 -15.15
C ARG A 134 -7.02 72.00 -13.79
N LEU A 135 -7.97 72.54 -13.02
CA LEU A 135 -8.41 71.97 -11.76
C LEU A 135 -9.14 70.64 -11.98
N ASP A 136 -10.01 70.57 -12.99
CA ASP A 136 -10.72 69.35 -13.37
C ASP A 136 -9.75 68.26 -13.88
N GLU A 137 -8.73 68.64 -14.64
CA GLU A 137 -7.68 67.73 -15.11
C GLU A 137 -6.83 67.20 -13.94
N SER A 138 -6.50 68.06 -12.98
CA SER A 138 -5.86 67.67 -11.70
C SER A 138 -6.77 66.73 -10.87
N GLY A 139 -8.08 66.97 -10.84
CA GLY A 139 -9.06 66.11 -10.20
C GLY A 139 -9.10 64.70 -10.80
N LYS A 140 -9.10 64.60 -12.14
CA LYS A 140 -9.03 63.31 -12.85
C LYS A 140 -7.72 62.57 -12.58
N PHE A 141 -6.61 63.30 -12.52
CA PHE A 141 -5.32 62.74 -12.15
C PHE A 141 -5.34 62.18 -10.72
N ASN A 142 -5.86 62.94 -9.75
CA ASN A 142 -5.98 62.50 -8.36
C ASN A 142 -6.90 61.26 -8.22
N MET A 143 -8.01 61.21 -8.96
CA MET A 143 -8.87 60.02 -9.01
C MET A 143 -8.13 58.81 -9.58
N SER A 144 -7.31 59.02 -10.61
CA SER A 144 -6.46 57.96 -11.18
C SER A 144 -5.43 57.46 -10.17
N LEU A 145 -4.85 58.34 -9.37
CA LEU A 145 -3.92 57.98 -8.28
C LEU A 145 -4.62 57.16 -7.19
N ILE A 146 -5.82 57.56 -6.77
CA ILE A 146 -6.61 56.80 -5.78
C ILE A 146 -6.93 55.40 -6.32
N MET A 147 -7.36 55.30 -7.59
CA MET A 147 -7.62 54.00 -8.22
C MET A 147 -6.36 53.14 -8.28
N ASN A 148 -5.20 53.74 -8.61
CA ASN A 148 -3.93 53.04 -8.63
C ASN A 148 -3.53 52.53 -7.23
N SER A 149 -3.79 53.31 -6.18
CA SER A 149 -3.57 52.91 -4.79
C SER A 149 -4.43 51.69 -4.42
N LYS A 150 -5.73 51.73 -4.76
CA LYS A 150 -6.65 50.60 -4.51
C LYS A 150 -6.22 49.33 -5.25
N LEU A 151 -5.83 49.44 -6.52
CA LEU A 151 -5.32 48.30 -7.30
C LEU A 151 -4.05 47.72 -6.70
N ARG A 152 -3.15 48.55 -6.14
CA ARG A 152 -1.94 48.07 -5.44
C ARG A 152 -2.28 47.31 -4.17
N GLU A 153 -3.23 47.80 -3.38
CA GLU A 153 -3.73 47.09 -2.19
C GLU A 153 -4.33 45.74 -2.58
N GLU A 154 -5.17 45.70 -3.62
CA GLU A 154 -5.76 44.46 -4.13
C GLU A 154 -4.68 43.46 -4.58
N ILE A 155 -3.67 43.92 -5.32
CA ILE A 155 -2.54 43.08 -5.71
C ILE A 155 -1.82 42.51 -4.47
N GLU A 156 -1.58 43.31 -3.44
CA GLU A 156 -0.93 42.83 -2.22
C GLU A 156 -1.79 41.83 -1.43
N THR A 157 -3.11 42.04 -1.36
CA THR A 157 -4.03 41.05 -0.76
C THR A 157 -3.98 39.72 -1.52
N MET A 158 -4.06 39.76 -2.85
CA MET A 158 -3.97 38.58 -3.72
C MET A 158 -2.62 37.87 -3.59
N ARG A 159 -1.51 38.60 -3.43
CA ARG A 159 -0.18 38.03 -3.14
C ARG A 159 -0.13 37.39 -1.76
N GLY A 160 -0.81 37.96 -0.77
CA GLY A 160 -0.99 37.37 0.56
C GLY A 160 -1.74 36.04 0.49
N ASP A 161 -2.85 36.00 -0.22
CA ASP A 161 -3.68 34.80 -0.33
C ASP A 161 -3.01 33.71 -1.17
N LYS A 162 -2.28 34.07 -2.23
CA LYS A 162 -1.42 33.13 -2.96
C LYS A 162 -0.37 32.50 -2.04
N ARG A 163 0.25 33.27 -1.13
CA ARG A 163 1.21 32.72 -0.15
C ARG A 163 0.53 31.72 0.79
N LYS A 164 -0.64 32.06 1.35
CA LYS A 164 -1.42 31.15 2.20
C LYS A 164 -1.81 29.87 1.46
N PHE A 165 -2.29 30.00 0.22
CA PHE A 165 -2.64 28.88 -0.65
C PHE A 165 -1.45 27.96 -0.91
N LEU A 166 -0.28 28.50 -1.27
CA LEU A 166 0.92 27.71 -1.52
C LEU A 166 1.41 26.99 -0.25
N GLN A 167 1.29 27.63 0.93
CA GLN A 167 1.59 26.97 2.20
C GLN A 167 0.64 25.81 2.49
N LEU A 168 -0.67 26.00 2.29
CA LEU A 168 -1.68 24.95 2.46
C LEU A 168 -1.45 23.81 1.47
N PHE A 169 -1.20 24.12 0.19
CA PHE A 169 -0.89 23.14 -0.84
C PHE A 169 0.35 22.31 -0.49
N LYS A 170 1.41 22.95 0.04
CA LYS A 170 2.61 22.24 0.50
C LYS A 170 2.32 21.31 1.69
N LYS A 171 1.46 21.71 2.62
CA LYS A 171 1.02 20.87 3.75
C LYS A 171 0.21 19.66 3.25
N LEU A 172 -0.81 19.89 2.43
CA LEU A 172 -1.62 18.83 1.82
C LEU A 172 -0.77 17.84 1.01
N LYS A 173 0.20 18.34 0.23
CA LYS A 173 1.12 17.49 -0.52
C LYS A 173 1.97 16.60 0.41
N LYS A 174 2.41 17.11 1.56
CA LYS A 174 3.13 16.31 2.57
C LYS A 174 2.21 15.27 3.20
N GLU A 175 1.00 15.64 3.59
CA GLU A 175 0.01 14.71 4.15
C GLU A 175 -0.34 13.57 3.19
N ILE A 176 -0.46 13.86 1.89
CA ILE A 176 -0.65 12.82 0.84
C ILE A 176 0.56 11.88 0.78
N GLN A 177 1.79 12.41 0.86
CA GLN A 177 2.99 11.56 0.87
C GLN A 177 3.08 10.71 2.14
N GLU A 178 2.73 11.25 3.29
CA GLU A 178 2.73 10.53 4.57
C GLU A 178 1.65 9.45 4.61
N THR A 179 0.45 9.73 4.11
CA THR A 179 -0.64 8.75 4.01
C THR A 179 -0.28 7.63 3.03
N ARG A 180 0.33 7.93 1.89
CA ARG A 180 0.88 6.90 0.98
C ARG A 180 1.91 6.01 1.67
N LYS A 181 2.88 6.61 2.36
CA LYS A 181 3.90 5.85 3.13
C LYS A 181 3.27 4.96 4.21
N LYS A 182 2.23 5.45 4.90
CA LYS A 182 1.46 4.63 5.86
C LYS A 182 0.74 3.48 5.16
N GLY A 183 0.13 3.74 4.00
CA GLY A 183 -0.49 2.70 3.17
C GLY A 183 0.50 1.63 2.73
N GLU A 184 1.68 2.02 2.24
CA GLU A 184 2.75 1.10 1.86
C GLU A 184 3.22 0.23 3.05
N LYS A 185 3.35 0.81 4.24
CA LYS A 185 3.69 0.06 5.45
C LYS A 185 2.63 -1.00 5.78
N VAL A 186 1.35 -0.65 5.77
CA VAL A 186 0.28 -1.61 6.04
C VAL A 186 0.23 -2.72 5.00
N VAL A 187 0.48 -2.40 3.72
CA VAL A 187 0.56 -3.41 2.66
C VAL A 187 1.73 -4.36 2.90
N ASN A 188 2.91 -3.84 3.27
CA ASN A 188 4.07 -4.68 3.55
C ASN A 188 3.85 -5.58 4.79
N GLU A 189 3.30 -5.03 5.87
CA GLU A 189 2.92 -5.78 7.07
C GLU A 189 1.87 -6.87 6.75
N ALA A 190 0.90 -6.56 5.89
CA ALA A 190 -0.08 -7.53 5.42
C ALA A 190 0.57 -8.65 4.59
N ASN A 191 1.46 -8.30 3.65
CA ASN A 191 2.19 -9.28 2.84
C ASN A 191 3.05 -10.22 3.70
N GLU A 192 3.75 -9.68 4.70
CA GLU A 192 4.51 -10.48 5.66
C GLU A 192 3.60 -11.42 6.46
N ALA A 193 2.46 -10.94 6.94
CA ALA A 193 1.48 -11.77 7.62
C ALA A 193 0.91 -12.87 6.70
N TYR A 194 0.69 -12.58 5.41
CA TYR A 194 0.26 -13.57 4.42
C TYR A 194 1.32 -14.64 4.20
N HIS A 195 2.59 -14.27 4.01
CA HIS A 195 3.69 -15.22 3.87
C HIS A 195 3.84 -16.11 5.11
N ASN A 196 3.78 -15.54 6.32
CA ASN A 196 3.82 -16.31 7.56
C ASN A 196 2.65 -17.30 7.67
N ARG A 197 1.45 -16.88 7.25
CA ARG A 197 0.26 -17.75 7.23
C ARG A 197 0.43 -18.90 6.23
N GLU A 198 0.91 -18.61 5.02
CA GLU A 198 1.17 -19.62 3.98
C GLU A 198 2.23 -20.63 4.43
N GLU A 199 3.29 -20.16 5.07
CA GLU A 199 4.33 -21.03 5.60
C GLU A 199 3.80 -21.93 6.72
N ALA A 200 3.02 -21.37 7.67
CA ALA A 200 2.37 -22.16 8.70
C ALA A 200 1.39 -23.20 8.12
N GLN A 201 0.63 -22.83 7.09
CA GLN A 201 -0.28 -23.75 6.41
C GLN A 201 0.48 -24.88 5.70
N ALA A 202 1.60 -24.57 5.03
CA ALA A 202 2.47 -25.58 4.43
C ALA A 202 3.07 -26.53 5.48
N ARG A 203 3.48 -26.02 6.64
CA ARG A 203 3.96 -26.86 7.76
C ARG A 203 2.86 -27.79 8.28
N ILE A 204 1.62 -27.30 8.44
CA ILE A 204 0.48 -28.13 8.87
C ILE A 204 0.23 -29.26 7.87
N VAL A 205 0.24 -28.96 6.58
CA VAL A 205 0.05 -30.00 5.53
C VAL A 205 1.14 -31.06 5.62
N ARG A 206 2.42 -30.67 5.72
CA ARG A 206 3.53 -31.62 5.87
C ARG A 206 3.38 -32.51 7.11
N VAL A 207 3.00 -31.94 8.25
CA VAL A 207 2.77 -32.70 9.49
C VAL A 207 1.62 -33.69 9.31
N HIS A 208 0.53 -33.29 8.67
CA HIS A 208 -0.61 -34.16 8.41
C HIS A 208 -0.27 -35.30 7.43
N GLU A 209 0.53 -35.02 6.39
CA GLU A 209 1.04 -36.04 5.48
C GLU A 209 1.96 -37.03 6.19
N GLN A 210 2.87 -36.54 7.04
CA GLN A 210 3.74 -37.39 7.84
C GLN A 210 2.94 -38.26 8.81
N GLN A 211 1.98 -37.67 9.52
CA GLN A 211 1.09 -38.42 10.41
C GLN A 211 0.31 -39.51 9.66
N GLY A 212 -0.14 -39.23 8.42
CA GLY A 212 -0.77 -40.23 7.56
C GLY A 212 0.14 -41.42 7.28
N LYS A 213 1.39 -41.15 6.89
CA LYS A 213 2.41 -42.18 6.65
C LYS A 213 2.74 -42.98 7.92
N ASP A 214 2.92 -42.31 9.05
CA ASP A 214 3.23 -42.95 10.34
C ASP A 214 2.08 -43.88 10.78
N VAL A 215 0.82 -43.47 10.57
CA VAL A 215 -0.35 -44.32 10.86
C VAL A 215 -0.41 -45.54 9.92
N GLU A 216 -0.07 -45.38 8.64
CA GLU A 216 -0.01 -46.49 7.70
C GLU A 216 1.11 -47.48 8.07
N GLN A 217 2.28 -46.99 8.42
CA GLN A 217 3.41 -47.80 8.92
C GLN A 217 3.03 -48.55 10.19
N PHE A 218 2.48 -47.85 11.19
CA PHE A 218 2.03 -48.48 12.44
C PHE A 218 0.97 -49.57 12.19
N LYS A 219 0.02 -49.35 11.26
CA LYS A 219 -0.96 -50.38 10.87
C LYS A 219 -0.30 -51.58 10.19
N ALA A 220 0.76 -51.37 9.39
CA ALA A 220 1.50 -52.45 8.75
C ALA A 220 2.25 -53.29 9.79
N GLU A 221 2.99 -52.65 10.69
CA GLU A 221 3.71 -53.29 11.80
C GLU A 221 2.75 -54.07 12.72
N MET A 222 1.61 -53.47 13.09
CA MET A 222 0.60 -54.16 13.91
C MET A 222 0.05 -55.42 13.24
N LYS A 223 -0.14 -55.41 11.91
CA LYS A 223 -0.57 -56.60 11.16
C LYS A 223 0.53 -57.67 11.12
N GLU A 224 1.79 -57.27 11.02
CA GLU A 224 2.92 -58.19 11.05
C GLU A 224 3.05 -58.87 12.42
N ILE A 225 3.01 -58.10 13.50
CA ILE A 225 3.01 -58.63 14.88
C ILE A 225 1.82 -59.57 15.10
N GLN A 226 0.63 -59.24 14.60
CA GLN A 226 -0.54 -60.13 14.68
C GLN A 226 -0.30 -61.46 13.94
N ARG A 227 0.31 -61.44 12.75
CA ARG A 227 0.67 -62.65 12.01
C ARG A 227 1.70 -63.50 12.75
N GLU A 228 2.71 -62.88 13.33
CA GLU A 228 3.72 -63.56 14.14
C GLU A 228 3.09 -64.20 15.38
N LEU A 229 2.19 -63.48 16.07
CA LEU A 229 1.46 -64.00 17.22
C LEU A 229 0.59 -65.19 16.83
N GLU A 230 -0.20 -65.09 15.75
CA GLU A 230 -1.01 -66.19 15.25
C GLU A 230 -0.15 -67.42 14.89
N HIS A 231 1.01 -67.21 14.27
CA HIS A 231 1.94 -68.28 13.95
C HIS A 231 2.50 -68.94 15.22
N ALA A 232 2.90 -68.15 16.22
CA ALA A 232 3.35 -68.64 17.51
C ALA A 232 2.24 -69.41 18.26
N GLU A 233 1.00 -68.93 18.21
CA GLU A 233 -0.15 -69.62 18.78
C GLU A 233 -0.45 -70.94 18.06
N LYS A 234 -0.44 -70.95 16.72
CA LYS A 234 -0.58 -72.17 15.92
C LYS A 234 0.51 -73.18 16.23
N LEU A 235 1.77 -72.73 16.35
CA LEU A 235 2.90 -73.59 16.73
C LEU A 235 2.72 -74.13 18.15
N LYS A 236 2.32 -73.29 19.11
CA LYS A 236 2.05 -73.71 20.49
C LYS A 236 0.92 -74.75 20.55
N MET A 237 -0.16 -74.54 19.79
CA MET A 237 -1.27 -75.49 19.68
C MET A 237 -0.81 -76.81 19.03
N PHE A 238 -0.01 -76.74 17.97
CA PHE A 238 0.58 -77.92 17.33
C PHE A 238 1.48 -78.70 18.29
N LEU A 239 2.36 -78.02 19.04
CA LEU A 239 3.21 -78.65 20.06
C LEU A 239 2.38 -79.26 21.19
N LYS A 240 1.32 -78.57 21.64
CA LYS A 240 0.39 -79.09 22.64
C LYS A 240 -0.31 -80.35 22.16
N GLU A 241 -0.75 -80.39 20.90
CA GLU A 241 -1.37 -81.58 20.30
C GLU A 241 -0.37 -82.73 20.13
N LYS A 242 0.88 -82.42 19.74
CA LYS A 242 1.96 -83.40 19.63
C LYS A 242 2.41 -83.95 20.98
N ALA A 243 2.32 -83.14 22.04
CA ALA A 243 2.69 -83.49 23.41
C ALA A 243 1.58 -84.25 24.17
N LYS A 244 0.36 -84.34 23.62
CA LYS A 244 -0.63 -85.28 24.15
C LYS A 244 -0.07 -86.70 23.99
N GLU A 245 -0.02 -87.45 25.09
CA GLU A 245 0.30 -88.86 25.05
C GLU A 245 -0.67 -89.55 24.09
N ARG A 246 -0.13 -90.01 22.96
CA ARG A 246 -0.84 -90.94 22.11
C ARG A 246 -0.84 -92.26 22.85
N GLU A 247 -2.00 -92.83 23.12
CA GLU A 247 -2.05 -94.24 23.48
C GLU A 247 -1.36 -95.02 22.36
N PRO A 248 -0.38 -95.87 22.68
CA PRO A 248 0.39 -96.55 21.67
C PRO A 248 -0.52 -97.54 20.94
N ASP A 249 -0.77 -97.25 19.66
CA ASP A 249 -1.38 -98.20 18.75
C ASP A 249 -0.50 -99.46 18.69
N GLU A 250 -1.10 -100.65 18.74
CA GLU A 250 -0.38 -101.93 18.88
C GLU A 250 0.64 -102.17 17.75
N GLN A 251 0.44 -101.50 16.61
CA GLN A 251 1.33 -101.48 15.45
C GLN A 251 2.56 -100.59 15.64
N PHE A 252 2.49 -99.50 16.41
CA PHE A 252 3.62 -98.60 16.67
C PHE A 252 4.63 -99.22 17.65
N LEU A 253 4.17 -99.99 18.65
CA LEU A 253 5.04 -100.74 19.55
C LEU A 253 5.79 -101.86 18.81
N LYS A 254 5.10 -102.60 17.92
CA LYS A 254 5.74 -103.60 17.04
C LYS A 254 6.72 -102.95 16.06
N ALA A 255 6.40 -101.79 15.50
CA ALA A 255 7.30 -101.06 14.61
C ALA A 255 8.50 -100.42 15.31
N LYS A 256 8.37 -99.98 16.58
CA LYS A 256 9.47 -99.46 17.39
C LYS A 256 10.42 -100.58 17.81
N ALA A 257 9.89 -101.72 18.25
CA ALA A 257 10.70 -102.91 18.54
C ALA A 257 11.43 -103.43 17.29
N LYS A 258 10.76 -103.37 16.11
CA LYS A 258 11.38 -103.70 14.82
C LYS A 258 12.44 -102.69 14.40
N LYS A 259 12.23 -101.39 14.63
CA LYS A 259 13.23 -100.34 14.37
C LYS A 259 14.41 -100.37 15.33
N GLU A 260 14.21 -100.69 16.61
CA GLU A 260 15.32 -100.90 17.55
C GLU A 260 16.15 -102.13 17.18
N ALA A 261 15.50 -103.22 16.72
CA ALA A 261 16.19 -104.39 16.19
C ALA A 261 16.96 -104.08 14.89
N GLU A 262 16.33 -103.36 13.94
CA GLU A 262 16.99 -102.90 12.71
C GLU A 262 18.10 -101.88 12.97
N GLU A 263 18.01 -101.05 14.02
CA GLU A 263 19.06 -100.10 14.40
C GLU A 263 20.24 -100.81 15.07
N GLN A 264 20.00 -101.88 15.83
CA GLN A 264 21.06 -102.74 16.35
C GLN A 264 21.72 -103.56 15.23
N GLU A 265 20.97 -104.10 14.27
CA GLU A 265 21.53 -104.71 13.05
C GLU A 265 22.31 -103.70 12.21
N ARG A 266 21.82 -102.46 12.05
CA ARG A 266 22.57 -101.39 11.37
C ARG A 266 23.82 -100.98 12.11
N LYS A 267 23.85 -101.00 13.45
CA LYS A 267 25.08 -100.74 14.24
C LYS A 267 26.09 -101.88 14.11
N ILE A 268 25.63 -103.13 13.97
CA ILE A 268 26.48 -104.30 13.70
C ILE A 268 27.00 -104.27 12.26
N GLU A 269 26.15 -103.98 11.27
CA GLU A 269 26.55 -103.75 9.87
C GLU A 269 27.48 -102.55 9.73
N GLN A 270 27.25 -101.46 10.47
CA GLN A 270 28.13 -100.29 10.47
C GLN A 270 29.49 -100.63 11.06
N LYS A 271 29.58 -101.46 12.11
CA LYS A 271 30.87 -101.98 12.62
C LYS A 271 31.58 -102.88 11.60
N ILE A 272 30.84 -103.73 10.88
CA ILE A 272 31.40 -104.58 9.81
C ILE A 272 31.84 -103.73 8.60
N LYS A 273 31.10 -102.67 8.27
CA LYS A 273 31.48 -101.69 7.24
C LYS A 273 32.68 -100.85 7.69
N LEU A 274 32.77 -100.45 8.96
CA LEU A 274 33.90 -99.72 9.54
C LEU A 274 35.19 -100.53 9.42
N ASN A 275 35.17 -101.83 9.75
CA ASN A 275 36.33 -102.72 9.59
C ASN A 275 36.72 -102.92 8.11
N LYS A 276 35.74 -102.92 7.19
CA LYS A 276 36.02 -102.93 5.73
C LYS A 276 36.58 -101.60 5.22
N TYR A 277 36.21 -100.48 5.85
CA TYR A 277 36.79 -99.17 5.56
C TYR A 277 38.19 -99.02 6.16
N GLU A 278 38.50 -99.64 7.32
CA GLU A 278 39.87 -99.74 7.85
C GLU A 278 40.78 -100.57 6.93
N GLU A 279 40.33 -101.74 6.43
CA GLU A 279 41.07 -102.52 5.41
C GLU A 279 41.19 -101.79 4.05
N ALA A 280 40.23 -100.93 3.70
CA ALA A 280 40.30 -100.10 2.49
C ALA A 280 41.24 -98.90 2.66
N ILE A 281 41.36 -98.34 3.86
CA ILE A 281 42.27 -97.22 4.17
C ILE A 281 43.73 -97.70 4.24
N GLU A 282 44.00 -98.94 4.68
CA GLU A 282 45.33 -99.56 4.52
C GLU A 282 45.70 -99.77 3.05
N LYS A 283 44.74 -100.09 2.17
CA LYS A 283 44.97 -100.21 0.72
C LYS A 283 45.07 -98.88 -0.03
N ILE A 284 44.41 -97.83 0.46
CA ILE A 284 44.47 -96.47 -0.13
C ILE A 284 45.78 -95.74 0.24
N ASN A 285 46.48 -96.16 1.30
CA ASN A 285 47.83 -95.64 1.62
C ASN A 285 48.96 -96.31 0.80
N GLU A 286 48.72 -97.46 0.16
CA GLU A 286 49.70 -98.13 -0.71
C GLU A 286 49.49 -97.84 -2.21
N GLU A 287 48.31 -97.42 -2.64
CA GLU A 287 48.04 -97.05 -4.04
C GLU A 287 47.60 -95.60 -4.15
N GLY A 288 48.57 -94.73 -4.39
CA GLY A 288 48.30 -93.35 -4.78
C GLY A 288 47.70 -93.28 -6.19
N GLN A 289 46.56 -92.57 -6.32
CA GLN A 289 46.33 -91.53 -7.34
C GLN A 289 44.95 -90.86 -7.15
N PRO A 290 44.81 -89.59 -7.60
CA PRO A 290 43.69 -88.72 -7.24
C PRO A 290 42.46 -88.96 -8.13
N SER A 291 41.32 -89.21 -7.50
CA SER A 291 39.99 -89.30 -8.13
C SER A 291 38.96 -89.09 -7.02
N GLU A 292 37.92 -88.28 -7.09
CA GLU A 292 37.30 -87.41 -8.09
C GLU A 292 36.76 -86.20 -7.29
N ILE A 293 36.85 -84.99 -7.83
CA ILE A 293 36.16 -83.83 -7.23
C ILE A 293 34.67 -84.01 -7.50
N ASP A 294 33.87 -84.04 -6.43
CA ASP A 294 32.41 -84.11 -6.47
C ASP A 294 31.83 -82.95 -7.28
N ALA A 295 31.35 -83.25 -8.49
CA ALA A 295 30.93 -82.26 -9.47
C ALA A 295 29.66 -81.50 -9.05
N GLU A 296 28.80 -82.09 -8.22
CA GLU A 296 27.59 -81.42 -7.70
C GLU A 296 27.95 -80.33 -6.70
N LEU A 297 28.93 -80.56 -5.83
CA LEU A 297 29.39 -79.57 -4.85
C LEU A 297 30.09 -78.38 -5.53
N PHE A 298 30.81 -78.63 -6.62
CA PHE A 298 31.40 -77.55 -7.41
C PHE A 298 30.33 -76.69 -8.10
N PHE A 299 29.29 -77.32 -8.65
CA PHE A 299 28.21 -76.61 -9.32
C PHE A 299 27.39 -75.74 -8.36
N THR A 300 27.05 -76.23 -7.17
CA THR A 300 26.30 -75.45 -6.17
C THR A 300 27.09 -74.24 -5.69
N VAL A 301 28.37 -74.42 -5.35
CA VAL A 301 29.25 -73.31 -4.94
C VAL A 301 29.48 -72.31 -6.08
N PHE A 302 29.51 -72.78 -7.34
CA PHE A 302 29.61 -71.90 -8.50
C PHE A 302 28.33 -71.07 -8.70
N MET A 303 27.15 -71.69 -8.61
CA MET A 303 25.86 -70.99 -8.73
C MET A 303 25.67 -69.96 -7.61
N GLU A 304 25.98 -70.30 -6.36
CA GLU A 304 25.92 -69.34 -5.25
C GLU A 304 26.87 -68.16 -5.45
N ARG A 305 28.07 -68.40 -5.99
CA ARG A 305 29.00 -67.34 -6.37
C ARG A 305 28.50 -66.52 -7.56
N GLU A 306 27.84 -67.14 -8.53
CA GLU A 306 27.28 -66.43 -9.68
C GLU A 306 26.13 -65.52 -9.24
N ASP A 307 25.22 -66.01 -8.40
CA ASP A 307 24.12 -65.23 -7.83
C ASP A 307 24.63 -64.04 -7.02
N LEU A 308 25.67 -64.25 -6.20
CA LEU A 308 26.31 -63.17 -5.44
C LEU A 308 26.97 -62.15 -6.38
N ASN A 309 27.60 -62.62 -7.46
CA ASN A 309 28.27 -61.77 -8.44
C ASN A 309 27.24 -60.96 -9.26
N PHE A 310 26.09 -61.56 -9.57
CA PHE A 310 24.98 -60.89 -10.23
C PHE A 310 24.36 -59.81 -9.32
N ALA A 311 24.18 -60.11 -8.03
CA ALA A 311 23.73 -59.12 -7.05
C ALA A 311 24.72 -57.94 -6.91
N LEU A 312 26.02 -58.24 -6.85
CA LEU A 312 27.08 -57.23 -6.84
C LEU A 312 27.10 -56.39 -8.12
N PHE A 313 26.91 -57.01 -9.28
CA PHE A 313 26.86 -56.30 -10.56
C PHE A 313 25.66 -55.34 -10.63
N ASN A 314 24.49 -55.78 -10.18
CA ASN A 314 23.30 -54.92 -10.11
C ASN A 314 23.53 -53.75 -9.15
N TYR A 315 24.11 -53.99 -7.97
CA TYR A 315 24.44 -52.94 -7.02
C TYR A 315 25.46 -51.93 -7.58
N VAL A 316 26.50 -52.41 -8.27
CA VAL A 316 27.47 -51.53 -8.94
C VAL A 316 26.80 -50.71 -10.05
N THR A 317 25.85 -51.31 -10.79
CA THR A 317 25.10 -50.62 -11.85
C THR A 317 24.21 -49.53 -11.27
N GLU A 318 23.51 -49.81 -10.16
CA GLU A 318 22.67 -48.84 -9.44
C GLU A 318 23.53 -47.70 -8.88
N GLN A 319 24.64 -48.01 -8.21
CA GLN A 319 25.62 -47.02 -7.75
C GLN A 319 26.15 -46.15 -8.90
N THR A 320 26.39 -46.74 -10.07
CA THR A 320 26.88 -46.00 -11.25
C THR A 320 25.80 -45.03 -11.73
N SER A 321 24.53 -45.45 -11.77
CA SER A 321 23.41 -44.58 -12.10
C SER A 321 23.24 -43.44 -11.10
N ASP A 322 23.42 -43.71 -9.80
CA ASP A 322 23.36 -42.68 -8.76
C ASP A 322 24.50 -41.68 -8.88
N ILE A 323 25.70 -42.14 -9.23
CA ILE A 323 26.84 -41.27 -9.49
C ILE A 323 26.57 -40.34 -10.68
N GLU A 324 25.99 -40.85 -11.77
CA GLU A 324 25.62 -40.04 -12.93
C GLU A 324 24.56 -38.99 -12.57
N ASN A 325 23.51 -39.39 -11.83
CA ASN A 325 22.48 -38.47 -11.35
C ASN A 325 23.06 -37.35 -10.47
N LEU A 326 23.94 -37.69 -9.53
CA LEU A 326 24.60 -36.71 -8.66
C LEU A 326 25.55 -35.79 -9.45
N GLN A 327 26.22 -36.30 -10.48
CA GLN A 327 27.05 -35.48 -11.36
C GLN A 327 26.22 -34.47 -12.15
N ASP A 328 25.06 -34.88 -12.65
CA ASP A 328 24.12 -34.00 -13.34
C ASP A 328 23.56 -32.92 -12.40
N GLU A 329 23.19 -33.29 -11.17
CA GLU A 329 22.77 -32.31 -10.15
C GLU A 329 23.89 -31.31 -9.83
N ILE A 330 25.14 -31.78 -9.69
CA ILE A 330 26.29 -30.90 -9.47
C ILE A 330 26.49 -29.96 -10.65
N ALA A 331 26.33 -30.44 -11.89
CA ALA A 331 26.46 -29.60 -13.09
C ALA A 331 25.36 -28.54 -13.17
N GLN A 332 24.12 -28.90 -12.84
CA GLN A 332 22.99 -27.97 -12.77
C GLN A 332 23.18 -26.93 -11.67
N LEU A 333 23.66 -27.33 -10.49
CA LEU A 333 23.95 -26.41 -9.39
C LEU A 333 25.08 -25.43 -9.75
N LYS A 334 26.13 -25.90 -10.43
CA LYS A 334 27.22 -25.02 -10.89
C LYS A 334 26.74 -23.98 -11.90
N THR A 335 25.93 -24.38 -12.88
CA THR A 335 25.34 -23.44 -13.84
C THR A 335 24.37 -22.46 -13.17
N ALA A 336 23.60 -22.90 -12.18
CA ALA A 336 22.76 -22.01 -11.39
C ALA A 336 23.60 -20.97 -10.62
N ILE A 337 24.71 -21.40 -9.99
CA ILE A 337 25.63 -20.51 -9.26
C ILE A 337 26.23 -19.45 -10.20
N GLU A 338 26.71 -19.81 -11.38
CA GLU A 338 27.23 -18.86 -12.36
C GLU A 338 26.16 -17.82 -12.76
N LEU A 339 24.94 -18.27 -13.01
CA LEU A 339 23.84 -17.39 -13.41
C LEU A 339 23.42 -16.43 -12.29
N PHE A 340 23.51 -16.86 -11.02
CA PHE A 340 23.30 -15.98 -9.86
C PHE A 340 24.46 -14.98 -9.70
N GLN A 341 25.71 -15.40 -9.90
CA GLN A 341 26.86 -14.51 -9.82
C GLN A 341 26.81 -13.41 -10.87
N ASP A 342 26.42 -13.72 -12.11
CA ASP A 342 26.25 -12.73 -13.18
C ASP A 342 25.15 -11.72 -12.84
N LYS A 343 24.01 -12.20 -12.31
CA LYS A 343 22.93 -11.33 -11.84
C LYS A 343 23.38 -10.43 -10.71
N ASP A 344 24.04 -10.97 -9.70
CA ASP A 344 24.57 -10.19 -8.57
C ASP A 344 25.59 -9.16 -9.04
N PHE A 345 26.44 -9.49 -10.03
CA PHE A 345 27.38 -8.54 -10.61
C PHE A 345 26.63 -7.37 -11.29
N THR A 346 25.62 -7.64 -12.10
CA THR A 346 24.84 -6.59 -12.76
C THR A 346 24.11 -5.69 -11.77
N ILE A 347 23.47 -6.27 -10.75
CA ILE A 347 22.76 -5.53 -9.70
C ILE A 347 23.75 -4.68 -8.89
N ASN A 348 24.90 -5.23 -8.50
CA ASN A 348 25.92 -4.49 -7.77
C ASN A 348 26.47 -3.33 -8.59
N GLN A 349 26.69 -3.52 -9.89
CA GLN A 349 27.17 -2.47 -10.78
C GLN A 349 26.13 -1.34 -10.92
N GLU A 350 24.85 -1.67 -11.09
CA GLU A 350 23.76 -0.70 -11.09
C GLU A 350 23.67 0.05 -9.76
N GLN A 351 23.73 -0.66 -8.63
CA GLN A 351 23.74 -0.04 -7.30
C GLN A 351 24.93 0.91 -7.10
N GLU A 352 26.12 0.54 -7.57
CA GLU A 352 27.32 1.40 -7.49
C GLU A 352 27.15 2.67 -8.33
N THR A 353 26.56 2.58 -9.52
CA THR A 353 26.26 3.77 -10.33
C THR A 353 25.24 4.69 -9.66
N ILE A 354 24.17 4.13 -9.09
CA ILE A 354 23.16 4.90 -8.36
C ILE A 354 23.78 5.57 -7.12
N MET A 355 24.64 4.88 -6.39
CA MET A 355 25.35 5.44 -5.24
C MET A 355 26.23 6.62 -5.64
N LYS A 356 27.04 6.49 -6.70
CA LYS A 356 27.88 7.59 -7.22
C LYS A 356 27.04 8.81 -7.63
N ASP A 357 25.90 8.58 -8.28
CA ASP A 357 24.97 9.66 -8.66
C ASP A 357 24.35 10.37 -7.45
N LEU A 358 23.98 9.61 -6.41
CA LEU A 358 23.43 10.16 -5.17
C LEU A 358 24.50 10.94 -4.40
N GLU A 359 25.72 10.43 -4.32
CA GLU A 359 26.85 11.13 -3.70
C GLU A 359 27.17 12.45 -4.42
N ALA A 360 27.16 12.46 -5.75
CA ALA A 360 27.35 13.67 -6.54
C ALA A 360 26.25 14.71 -6.26
N LYS A 361 24.97 14.29 -6.29
CA LYS A 361 23.83 15.16 -5.97
C LYS A 361 23.89 15.70 -4.53
N GLN A 362 24.32 14.86 -3.58
CA GLN A 362 24.49 15.28 -2.19
C GLN A 362 25.60 16.33 -2.06
N LYS A 363 26.74 16.12 -2.73
CA LYS A 363 27.85 17.08 -2.74
C LYS A 363 27.42 18.43 -3.31
N ASP A 364 26.72 18.44 -4.43
CA ASP A 364 26.20 19.67 -5.05
C ASP A 364 25.20 20.40 -4.13
N ALA A 365 24.29 19.66 -3.50
CA ALA A 365 23.34 20.23 -2.56
C ALA A 365 24.03 20.85 -1.32
N VAL A 366 25.06 20.19 -0.78
CA VAL A 366 25.86 20.70 0.34
C VAL A 366 26.63 21.96 -0.07
N MET A 367 27.22 21.98 -1.28
CA MET A 367 27.89 23.17 -1.81
C MET A 367 26.93 24.35 -1.97
N ALA A 368 25.73 24.12 -2.52
CA ALA A 368 24.70 25.15 -2.65
C ALA A 368 24.24 25.67 -1.27
N GLN A 369 24.03 24.78 -0.31
CA GLN A 369 23.66 25.14 1.06
C GLN A 369 24.73 26.01 1.73
N ASN A 370 26.00 25.63 1.60
CA ASN A 370 27.11 26.38 2.16
C ASN A 370 27.20 27.78 1.54
N LYS A 371 27.02 27.90 0.22
CA LYS A 371 26.97 29.21 -0.46
C LYS A 371 25.86 30.11 0.12
N ILE A 372 24.64 29.59 0.23
CA ILE A 372 23.51 30.33 0.80
C ILE A 372 23.80 30.75 2.25
N LYS A 373 24.37 29.86 3.08
CA LYS A 373 24.78 30.21 4.45
C LYS A 373 25.81 31.34 4.48
N THR A 374 26.82 31.31 3.61
CA THR A 374 27.81 32.38 3.53
C THR A 374 27.19 33.71 3.10
N ASP A 375 26.21 33.69 2.20
CA ASP A 375 25.56 34.91 1.73
C ASP A 375 24.60 35.47 2.79
N ILE A 376 23.89 34.62 3.54
CA ILE A 376 23.11 35.04 4.72
C ILE A 376 24.02 35.70 5.76
N ALA A 377 25.15 35.09 6.11
CA ALA A 377 26.08 35.65 7.09
C ALA A 377 26.65 37.02 6.65
N LYS A 378 26.89 37.22 5.35
CA LYS A 378 27.28 38.54 4.80
C LYS A 378 26.14 39.56 4.95
N LEU A 379 24.91 39.18 4.63
CA LEU A 379 23.75 40.06 4.74
C LEU A 379 23.46 40.45 6.20
N GLU A 380 23.56 39.51 7.13
CA GLU A 380 23.44 39.76 8.57
C GLU A 380 24.50 40.76 9.04
N LYS A 381 25.75 40.63 8.58
CA LYS A 381 26.81 41.59 8.90
C LYS A 381 26.52 42.99 8.36
N ILE A 382 26.06 43.10 7.11
CA ILE A 382 25.67 44.40 6.51
C ILE A 382 24.52 45.02 7.30
N LEU A 383 23.54 44.20 7.66
CA LEU A 383 22.37 44.65 8.40
C LEU A 383 22.76 45.17 9.79
N GLU A 384 23.65 44.48 10.49
CA GLU A 384 24.13 44.91 11.81
C GLU A 384 24.93 46.22 11.73
N GLN A 385 25.75 46.38 10.67
CA GLN A 385 26.40 47.67 10.38
C GLN A 385 25.38 48.78 10.13
N LEU A 386 24.30 48.49 9.39
CA LEU A 386 23.26 49.46 9.09
C LEU A 386 22.50 49.87 10.36
N LYS A 387 22.17 48.92 11.24
CA LYS A 387 21.58 49.22 12.57
C LYS A 387 22.46 50.18 13.38
N ALA A 388 23.77 49.94 13.42
CA ALA A 388 24.72 50.79 14.13
C ALA A 388 24.75 52.21 13.56
N VAL A 389 24.85 52.35 12.23
CA VAL A 389 24.85 53.65 11.54
C VAL A 389 23.55 54.42 11.77
N VAL A 390 22.41 53.74 11.67
CA VAL A 390 21.09 54.35 11.92
C VAL A 390 20.95 54.80 13.37
N ASN A 391 21.43 54.01 14.33
CA ASN A 391 21.43 54.38 15.74
C ASN A 391 22.29 55.63 15.99
N ASP A 392 23.49 55.68 15.41
CA ASP A 392 24.40 56.83 15.52
C ASP A 392 23.81 58.09 14.88
N LEU A 393 23.17 57.97 13.71
CA LEU A 393 22.48 59.08 13.04
C LEU A 393 21.28 59.57 13.87
N SER A 394 20.49 58.66 14.43
CA SER A 394 19.36 58.99 15.31
C SER A 394 19.82 59.83 16.50
N LYS A 395 20.95 59.48 17.11
CA LYS A 395 21.55 60.23 18.22
C LYS A 395 22.08 61.60 17.77
N LYS A 396 22.77 61.68 16.63
CA LYS A 396 23.34 62.95 16.11
C LYS A 396 22.28 63.96 15.69
N VAL A 397 21.18 63.49 15.09
CA VAL A 397 20.07 64.34 14.62
C VAL A 397 19.13 64.72 15.78
N GLY A 398 19.25 64.05 16.94
CA GLY A 398 18.46 64.34 18.13
C GLY A 398 16.99 63.97 17.95
N VAL A 399 16.73 62.79 17.38
CA VAL A 399 15.37 62.25 17.22
C VAL A 399 14.83 61.87 18.60
N ASP A 400 13.67 62.41 18.98
CA ASP A 400 13.04 62.12 20.26
C ASP A 400 12.37 60.74 20.21
N THR A 401 13.05 59.73 20.77
CA THR A 401 12.64 58.32 20.74
C THR A 401 11.57 57.97 21.78
N SER A 402 11.26 58.91 22.69
CA SER A 402 10.31 58.72 23.80
C SER A 402 8.89 58.39 23.33
N GLY A 403 8.42 59.01 22.24
CA GLY A 403 7.10 58.75 21.66
C GLY A 403 6.96 57.38 20.99
N PHE A 404 8.02 56.87 20.35
CA PHE A 404 8.01 55.55 19.71
C PHE A 404 8.20 54.40 20.71
N ALA A 405 9.05 54.60 21.72
CA ALA A 405 9.31 53.59 22.75
C ALA A 405 8.06 53.26 23.58
N GLN A 406 7.22 54.26 23.90
CA GLN A 406 5.97 54.08 24.65
C GLN A 406 4.85 53.45 23.82
N LEU A 407 4.74 53.78 22.52
CA LEU A 407 3.62 53.31 21.68
C LEU A 407 3.79 51.86 21.22
N LEU A 408 5.04 51.41 21.07
CA LEU A 408 5.36 50.11 20.48
C LEU A 408 6.06 49.15 21.46
N ASN A 409 6.26 49.56 22.72
CA ASN A 409 6.93 48.78 23.77
C ASN A 409 8.31 48.24 23.31
N TRP A 410 9.06 49.06 22.58
CA TRP A 410 10.39 48.68 22.09
C TRP A 410 11.46 49.02 23.13
N ASN A 411 12.32 48.05 23.44
CA ASN A 411 13.52 48.29 24.24
C ASN A 411 14.46 49.25 23.49
N GLU A 412 15.28 50.01 24.23
CA GLU A 412 16.25 50.95 23.66
C GLU A 412 17.15 50.27 22.62
N GLY A 413 17.03 50.67 21.35
CA GLY A 413 17.93 50.26 20.28
C GLY A 413 17.26 50.05 18.92
N VAL A 414 18.06 50.11 17.86
CA VAL A 414 17.63 49.81 16.48
C VAL A 414 17.67 48.30 16.26
N THR A 415 16.52 47.70 16.00
CA THR A 415 16.27 46.28 15.74
C THR A 415 15.76 46.08 14.30
N ASP A 416 15.72 44.82 13.84
CA ASP A 416 15.27 44.49 12.46
C ASP A 416 13.87 45.00 12.12
N TYR A 417 13.01 45.07 13.13
CA TYR A 417 11.61 45.45 12.96
C TYR A 417 11.38 46.95 13.04
N ASN A 418 12.27 47.69 13.71
CA ASN A 418 12.10 49.12 13.94
C ASN A 418 13.00 50.01 13.05
N ILE A 419 13.97 49.42 12.34
CA ILE A 419 14.97 50.17 11.56
C ILE A 419 14.37 51.12 10.52
N LEU A 420 13.28 50.71 9.86
CA LEU A 420 12.56 51.55 8.91
C LEU A 420 11.85 52.73 9.59
N THR A 421 11.26 52.48 10.76
CA THR A 421 10.63 53.53 11.57
C THR A 421 11.66 54.55 12.05
N TYR A 422 12.84 54.10 12.50
CA TYR A 422 13.95 54.97 12.84
C TYR A 422 14.42 55.82 11.66
N LEU A 423 14.57 55.22 10.47
CA LEU A 423 14.95 55.95 9.25
C LEU A 423 13.92 57.03 8.87
N GLY A 424 12.63 56.73 8.93
CA GLY A 424 11.56 57.70 8.66
C GLY A 424 11.57 58.88 9.65
N SER A 425 11.79 58.61 10.93
CA SER A 425 11.90 59.67 11.95
C SER A 425 13.15 60.52 11.80
N ILE A 426 14.29 59.91 11.41
CA ILE A 426 15.51 60.65 11.05
C ILE A 426 15.25 61.55 9.84
N GLU A 427 14.57 61.06 8.81
CA GLU A 427 14.22 61.85 7.62
C GLU A 427 13.37 63.06 7.99
N GLN A 428 12.30 62.87 8.77
CA GLN A 428 11.43 63.95 9.23
C GLN A 428 12.23 65.01 10.01
N ARG A 429 13.03 64.58 10.99
CA ARG A 429 13.81 65.50 11.82
C ARG A 429 14.89 66.24 11.02
N THR A 430 15.52 65.56 10.07
CA THR A 430 16.51 66.17 9.18
C THR A 430 15.86 67.24 8.31
N ASN A 431 14.67 66.98 7.77
CA ASN A 431 13.91 67.97 7.01
C ASN A 431 13.54 69.19 7.87
N GLU A 432 13.11 69.00 9.12
CA GLU A 432 12.84 70.11 10.05
C GLU A 432 14.09 70.98 10.29
N VAL A 433 15.24 70.35 10.53
CA VAL A 433 16.52 71.06 10.73
C VAL A 433 16.94 71.81 9.47
N LEU A 434 16.79 71.20 8.28
CA LEU A 434 17.09 71.85 7.01
C LEU A 434 16.18 73.06 6.75
N VAL A 435 14.89 72.95 7.05
CA VAL A 435 13.93 74.05 6.94
C VAL A 435 14.29 75.19 7.91
N ALA A 436 14.64 74.86 9.15
CA ALA A 436 15.09 75.84 10.14
C ALA A 436 16.38 76.54 9.69
N TYR A 437 17.36 75.79 9.17
CA TYR A 437 18.59 76.35 8.62
C TYR A 437 18.32 77.27 7.41
N ALA A 438 17.47 76.85 6.47
CA ALA A 438 17.08 77.68 5.33
C ALA A 438 16.43 78.99 5.78
N TYR A 439 15.55 78.94 6.80
CA TYR A 439 14.94 80.14 7.38
C TYR A 439 15.97 81.08 8.04
N THR A 440 16.97 80.53 8.74
CA THR A 440 18.05 81.34 9.34
C THR A 440 18.99 81.97 8.31
N LYS A 441 19.06 81.42 7.09
CA LYS A 441 19.91 81.92 5.99
C LYS A 441 19.20 82.91 5.06
N TYR A 442 17.86 82.93 5.11
CA TYR A 442 17.00 83.84 4.35
C TYR A 442 16.77 85.17 5.08
N LYS A 443 16.98 85.18 6.40
CA LYS A 443 17.19 86.38 7.22
C LYS A 443 18.64 86.82 7.12
#